data_AF-A0A976QKJ0-F1
#
_entry.id   AF-A0A976QKJ0-F1
#
_cell.length_a   1.000
_cell.length_b   1.000
_cell.length_c   1.000
_cell.angle_alpha   90.00
_cell.angle_beta   90.00
_cell.angle_gamma   90.00
#
_symmetry.space_group_name_H-M   'P 1'
#
loop_
_entity.id
_entity.type
_entity.pdbx_description
1 polymer ?
#
loop_
_entity_poly.entity_id
_entity_poly.type
_entity_poly.pdbx_seq_one_letter_code
_entity_poly.pdbx_strand_id
1 'polypeptide(L)'
;MPKKYKPFTDHISYAFFGQLGLKYSGEIARSQSGLSLEFRLFLLGFQRMSNKGHAPFSRGEISSLLLKPNGTKFSSRHIDNQIVELAKSGALSPESNVRCLVYPRELIHLKTDKKKSATCPEHGTHSSWSAYNRDWAPDYPPEVINSEVIVPKSIENSEEIDWVEEYMNQLSGTISS
;
A
#
# COMPACT_ATOMS: atom_id res chain seq x y z
N MET A 1 10.37 -20.52 24.79
CA MET A 1 9.99 -19.09 24.82
C MET A 1 9.41 -18.72 23.47
N PRO A 2 8.22 -18.09 23.36
CA PRO A 2 7.73 -17.62 22.08
C PRO A 2 8.74 -16.60 21.53
N LYS A 3 9.14 -16.76 20.26
CA LYS A 3 10.06 -15.83 19.59
C LYS A 3 9.44 -14.43 19.68
N LYS A 4 10.06 -13.52 20.45
CA LYS A 4 9.71 -12.09 20.39
C LYS A 4 9.91 -11.67 18.94
N TYR A 5 8.82 -11.37 18.25
CA TYR A 5 8.85 -10.85 16.89
C TYR A 5 9.70 -9.58 16.89
N LYS A 6 10.87 -9.64 16.23
CA LYS A 6 11.71 -8.46 16.02
C LYS A 6 10.97 -7.63 14.97
N PRO A 7 10.51 -6.41 15.28
CA PRO A 7 9.81 -5.60 14.29
C PRO A 7 10.71 -5.43 13.07
N PHE A 8 10.13 -5.44 11.86
CA PHE A 8 10.83 -5.15 10.60
C PHE A 8 11.23 -3.67 10.52
N THR A 9 11.82 -3.10 11.58
CA THR A 9 12.19 -1.68 11.65
C THR A 9 13.50 -1.36 10.95
N ASP A 10 14.11 -2.30 10.22
CA ASP A 10 15.22 -1.98 9.32
C ASP A 10 14.72 -1.49 7.95
N HIS A 11 13.58 -0.78 7.93
CA HIS A 11 13.19 0.03 6.77
C HIS A 11 14.10 1.25 6.72
N ILE A 12 15.18 1.14 5.98
CA ILE A 12 16.01 2.27 5.61
C ILE A 12 15.25 3.05 4.54
N SER A 13 14.28 3.87 4.97
CA SER A 13 13.97 5.08 4.22
C SER A 13 15.27 5.89 4.19
N TYR A 14 15.80 6.19 3.00
CA TYR A 14 16.98 7.06 2.86
C TYR A 14 16.78 8.48 3.44
N ALA A 15 15.53 8.87 3.73
CA ALA A 15 15.22 10.07 4.47
C ALA A 15 15.05 9.75 5.98
N PHE A 16 15.87 10.38 6.82
CA PHE A 16 15.80 10.41 8.29
C PHE A 16 14.36 10.60 8.83
N PHE A 17 13.54 11.39 8.13
CA PHE A 17 12.13 11.62 8.44
C PHE A 17 11.21 10.39 8.28
N GLY A 18 11.52 9.46 7.38
CA GLY A 18 10.75 8.21 7.22
C GLY A 18 10.97 7.23 8.38
N GLN A 19 12.20 7.16 8.90
CA GLN A 19 12.53 6.35 10.09
C GLN A 19 11.92 6.94 11.37
N LEU A 20 11.98 8.26 11.53
CA LEU A 20 11.32 8.97 12.63
C LEU A 20 9.79 8.84 12.54
N GLY A 21 9.20 9.05 11.36
CA GLY A 21 7.76 8.96 11.13
C GLY A 21 7.16 7.61 11.50
N LEU A 22 7.84 6.50 11.14
CA LEU A 22 7.40 5.15 11.52
C LEU A 22 7.44 4.93 13.03
N LYS A 23 8.55 5.31 13.69
CA LYS A 23 8.68 5.17 15.15
C LYS A 23 7.62 5.99 15.91
N TYR A 24 7.42 7.24 15.53
CA TYR A 24 6.46 8.12 16.18
C TYR A 24 5.01 7.73 15.91
N SER A 25 4.69 7.15 14.75
CA SER A 25 3.31 6.75 14.41
C SER A 25 2.70 5.82 15.47
N GLY A 26 3.46 4.82 15.93
CA GLY A 26 2.94 3.91 16.95
C GLY A 26 2.94 4.49 18.37
N GLU A 27 3.82 5.44 18.68
CA GLU A 27 3.73 6.20 19.94
C GLU A 27 2.50 7.10 19.95
N ILE A 28 2.21 7.79 18.85
CA ILE A 28 0.99 8.59 18.65
C ILE A 28 -0.23 7.69 18.78
N ALA A 29 -0.24 6.53 18.11
CA ALA A 29 -1.32 5.55 18.20
C ALA A 29 -1.62 5.12 19.65
N ARG A 30 -0.59 4.97 20.49
CA ARG A 30 -0.76 4.54 21.88
C ARG A 30 -1.13 5.68 22.82
N SER A 31 -0.50 6.85 22.66
CA SER A 31 -0.57 7.97 23.60
C SER A 31 -1.71 8.95 23.34
N GLN A 32 -2.13 9.12 22.08
CA GLN A 32 -3.12 10.13 21.70
C GLN A 32 -4.53 9.54 21.70
N SER A 33 -5.14 9.42 22.88
CA SER A 33 -6.49 8.88 23.04
C SER A 33 -7.60 9.77 22.46
N GLY A 34 -7.29 11.02 22.12
CA GLY A 34 -8.18 11.93 21.40
C GLY A 34 -8.32 11.65 19.90
N LEU A 35 -7.44 10.82 19.32
CA LEU A 35 -7.61 10.33 17.95
C LEU A 35 -8.63 9.19 17.90
N SER A 36 -9.33 9.05 16.77
CA SER A 36 -10.23 7.92 16.54
C SER A 36 -9.48 6.60 16.66
N LEU A 37 -10.16 5.57 17.14
CA LEU A 37 -9.56 4.24 17.29
C LEU A 37 -9.08 3.69 15.93
N GLU A 38 -9.83 3.91 14.86
CA GLU A 38 -9.49 3.49 13.49
C GLU A 38 -8.16 4.10 13.05
N PHE A 39 -7.98 5.41 13.26
CA PHE A 39 -6.74 6.07 12.89
C PHE A 39 -5.56 5.63 13.76
N ARG A 40 -5.79 5.44 15.06
CA ARG A 40 -4.77 4.86 15.96
C ARG A 40 -4.40 3.44 15.54
N LEU A 41 -5.36 2.63 15.10
CA LEU A 41 -5.16 1.27 14.63
C LEU A 41 -4.33 1.23 13.34
N PHE A 42 -4.63 2.12 12.39
CA PHE A 42 -3.83 2.34 11.20
C PHE A 42 -2.38 2.72 11.56
N LEU A 43 -2.18 3.74 12.41
CA LEU A 43 -0.83 4.15 12.80
C LEU A 43 -0.06 3.06 13.55
N LEU A 44 -0.74 2.25 14.37
CA LEU A 44 -0.12 1.14 15.09
C LEU A 44 0.40 0.05 14.15
N GLY A 45 -0.38 -0.32 13.13
CA GLY A 45 0.07 -1.28 12.13
C GLY A 45 1.18 -0.69 11.24
N PHE A 46 1.04 0.57 10.84
CA PHE A 46 1.98 1.29 9.99
C PHE A 46 3.40 1.33 10.59
N GLN A 47 3.54 1.51 11.92
CA GLN A 47 4.83 1.48 12.62
C GLN A 47 5.68 0.23 12.29
N ARG A 48 5.04 -0.92 12.10
CA ARG A 48 5.70 -2.24 12.16
C ARG A 48 5.45 -3.12 10.94
N MET A 49 4.72 -2.60 9.96
CA MET A 49 4.47 -3.31 8.71
C MET A 49 5.80 -3.65 8.03
N SER A 50 5.85 -4.79 7.36
CA SER A 50 6.98 -5.14 6.49
C SER A 50 6.94 -4.28 5.22
N ASN A 51 7.98 -4.39 4.41
CA ASN A 51 8.05 -3.77 3.08
C ASN A 51 7.01 -4.31 2.10
N LYS A 52 6.34 -5.40 2.48
CA LYS A 52 5.27 -6.03 1.71
C LYS A 52 3.89 -5.63 2.24
N GLY A 53 3.82 -4.75 3.24
CA GLY A 53 2.58 -4.24 3.80
C GLY A 53 1.98 -5.11 4.91
N HIS A 54 2.69 -6.14 5.41
CA HIS A 54 2.16 -7.01 6.48
C HIS A 54 2.62 -6.54 7.85
N ALA A 55 1.69 -6.24 8.75
CA ALA A 55 1.97 -5.93 10.15
C ALA A 55 1.40 -7.02 11.06
N PRO A 56 2.19 -8.05 11.46
CA PRO A 56 1.72 -9.20 12.23
C PRO A 56 1.70 -8.97 13.76
N PHE A 57 0.56 -9.21 14.39
CA PHE A 57 0.27 -9.09 15.83
C PHE A 57 0.11 -10.47 16.47
N SER A 58 0.45 -10.56 17.75
CA SER A 58 0.07 -11.68 18.61
C SER A 58 -1.41 -11.55 19.00
N ARG A 59 -2.04 -12.67 19.38
CA ARG A 59 -3.43 -12.68 19.83
C ARG A 59 -3.64 -11.72 21.01
N GLY A 60 -4.56 -10.77 20.87
CA GLY A 60 -4.89 -9.78 21.91
C GLY A 60 -3.84 -8.66 22.10
N GLU A 61 -2.81 -8.61 21.25
CA GLU A 61 -1.77 -7.59 21.32
C GLU A 61 -2.35 -6.21 21.02
N ILE A 62 -3.13 -6.06 19.95
CA ILE A 62 -3.75 -4.78 19.56
C ILE A 62 -4.57 -4.19 20.72
N SER A 63 -5.46 -4.99 21.32
CA SER A 63 -6.30 -4.57 22.46
C SER A 63 -5.50 -4.18 23.70
N SER A 64 -4.25 -4.66 23.82
CA SER A 64 -3.35 -4.32 24.93
C SER A 64 -2.51 -3.07 24.63
N LEU A 65 -2.29 -2.75 23.35
CA LEU A 65 -1.55 -1.58 22.92
C LEU A 65 -2.45 -0.34 22.76
N LEU A 66 -3.68 -0.52 22.26
CA LEU A 66 -4.66 0.56 22.10
C LEU A 66 -5.65 0.53 23.25
N LEU A 67 -5.38 1.33 24.28
CA LEU A 67 -6.27 1.48 25.43
C LEU A 67 -7.28 2.61 25.20
N LYS A 68 -8.43 2.48 25.86
CA LYS A 68 -9.43 3.55 26.01
C LYS A 68 -8.86 4.69 26.86
N PRO A 69 -9.47 5.89 26.84
CA PRO A 69 -9.05 7.00 27.71
C PRO A 69 -9.00 6.65 29.19
N ASN A 70 -9.89 5.76 29.66
CA ASN A 70 -9.92 5.27 31.04
C ASN A 70 -8.92 4.13 31.32
N GLY A 71 -8.00 3.84 30.40
CA GLY A 71 -6.98 2.78 30.54
C GLY A 71 -7.48 1.34 30.32
N THR A 72 -8.78 1.13 30.09
CA THR A 72 -9.32 -0.22 29.85
C THR A 72 -9.13 -0.68 28.41
N LYS A 73 -9.12 -1.99 28.18
CA LYS A 73 -8.96 -2.59 26.84
C LYS A 73 -10.25 -2.49 26.03
N PHE A 74 -10.12 -2.39 24.71
CA PHE A 74 -11.22 -2.69 23.79
C PHE A 74 -11.43 -4.20 23.68
N SER A 75 -12.68 -4.63 23.47
CA SER A 75 -12.97 -6.03 23.17
C SER A 75 -12.40 -6.40 21.79
N SER A 76 -12.07 -7.68 21.59
CA SER A 76 -11.58 -8.15 20.29
C SER A 76 -12.57 -7.88 19.17
N ARG A 77 -13.87 -8.12 19.41
CA ARG A 77 -14.93 -7.82 18.45
C ARG A 77 -14.96 -6.35 18.03
N HIS A 78 -14.73 -5.43 18.97
CA HIS A 78 -14.68 -4.01 18.63
C HIS A 78 -13.47 -3.67 17.77
N ILE A 79 -12.30 -4.25 18.06
CA ILE A 79 -11.11 -4.09 17.21
C ILE A 79 -11.36 -4.70 15.81
N ASP A 80 -11.92 -5.90 15.71
CA ASP A 80 -12.27 -6.53 14.43
C ASP A 80 -13.18 -5.63 13.59
N ASN A 81 -14.23 -5.05 14.19
CA ASN A 81 -15.12 -4.14 13.49
C ASN A 81 -14.36 -2.93 12.91
N GLN A 82 -13.39 -2.39 13.64
CA GLN A 82 -12.59 -1.23 13.17
C GLN A 82 -11.62 -1.63 12.06
N ILE A 83 -11.11 -2.86 12.07
CA ILE A 83 -10.35 -3.41 10.94
C ILE A 83 -11.23 -3.50 9.69
N VAL A 84 -12.47 -3.97 9.85
CA VAL A 84 -13.44 -4.06 8.74
C VAL A 84 -13.74 -2.69 8.16
N GLU A 85 -13.93 -1.65 8.97
CA GLU A 85 -14.15 -0.27 8.46
C GLU A 85 -12.91 0.29 7.74
N LEU A 86 -11.71 0.02 8.26
CA LEU A 86 -10.46 0.36 7.56
C LEU A 86 -10.31 -0.41 6.23
N ALA A 87 -10.78 -1.66 6.15
CA ALA A 87 -10.78 -2.42 4.92
C ALA A 87 -11.78 -1.86 3.90
N LYS A 88 -13.00 -1.48 4.33
CA LYS A 88 -14.02 -0.87 3.47
C LYS A 88 -13.57 0.47 2.88
N SER A 89 -12.85 1.27 3.66
CA SER A 89 -12.28 2.55 3.19
C SER A 89 -11.06 2.38 2.27
N GLY A 90 -10.56 1.15 2.10
CA GLY A 90 -9.36 0.86 1.33
C GLY A 90 -8.05 1.20 2.04
N ALA A 91 -8.09 1.66 3.30
CA ALA A 91 -6.91 1.92 4.12
C ALA A 91 -6.18 0.62 4.49
N LEU A 92 -6.91 -0.49 4.55
CA LEU A 92 -6.40 -1.85 4.71
C LEU A 92 -6.97 -2.77 3.63
N SER A 93 -6.32 -3.91 3.42
CA SER A 93 -6.85 -5.01 2.61
C SER A 93 -7.99 -5.74 3.35
N PRO A 94 -8.99 -6.29 2.62
CA PRO A 94 -9.98 -7.22 3.18
C PRO A 94 -9.39 -8.43 3.91
N GLU A 95 -8.16 -8.83 3.59
CA GLU A 95 -7.45 -9.94 4.26
C GLU A 95 -6.96 -9.58 5.67
N SER A 96 -7.05 -8.31 6.06
CA SER A 96 -6.61 -7.85 7.37
C SER A 96 -7.46 -8.43 8.51
N ASN A 97 -6.81 -8.75 9.61
CA ASN A 97 -7.46 -9.23 10.83
C ASN A 97 -6.65 -8.83 12.08
N VAL A 98 -7.15 -9.18 13.28
CA VAL A 98 -6.49 -8.86 14.57
C VAL A 98 -5.07 -9.40 14.73
N ARG A 99 -4.66 -10.37 13.91
CA ARG A 99 -3.32 -10.98 13.92
C ARG A 99 -2.43 -10.47 12.80
N CYS A 100 -2.97 -9.79 11.79
CA CYS A 100 -2.16 -9.10 10.79
C CYS A 100 -2.95 -8.01 10.09
N LEU A 101 -2.46 -6.77 10.14
CA LEU A 101 -2.99 -5.68 9.33
C LEU A 101 -2.22 -5.62 8.02
N VAL A 102 -2.94 -5.65 6.90
CA VAL A 102 -2.36 -5.72 5.55
C VAL A 102 -2.64 -4.43 4.83
N TYR A 103 -1.59 -3.69 4.52
CA TYR A 103 -1.66 -2.42 3.82
C TYR A 103 -1.55 -2.68 2.30
N PRO A 104 -2.48 -2.16 1.49
CA PRO A 104 -2.34 -2.21 0.04
C PRO A 104 -1.04 -1.56 -0.43
N ARG A 105 -0.37 -2.21 -1.38
CA ARG A 105 0.90 -1.71 -1.95
C ARG A 105 0.76 -0.34 -2.60
N GLU A 106 -0.45 0.00 -3.06
CA GLU A 106 -0.77 1.28 -3.68
C GLU A 106 -0.70 2.44 -2.68
N LEU A 107 -0.92 2.18 -1.39
CA LEU A 107 -0.79 3.19 -0.33
C LEU A 107 0.65 3.36 0.15
N ILE A 108 1.53 2.37 -0.10
CA ILE A 108 2.82 2.26 0.56
C ILE A 108 3.92 1.91 -0.44
N HIS A 109 4.72 2.92 -0.78
CA HIS A 109 5.88 2.74 -1.65
C HIS A 109 7.17 2.67 -0.82
N LEU A 110 7.50 1.50 -0.30
CA LEU A 110 8.78 1.28 0.40
C LEU A 110 9.83 0.71 -0.57
N LYS A 111 10.86 1.50 -0.89
CA LYS A 111 12.05 1.02 -1.60
C LYS A 111 12.90 0.19 -0.65
N THR A 112 12.82 -1.14 -0.73
CA THR A 112 13.67 -2.06 0.04
C THR A 112 13.97 -3.32 -0.75
N ASP A 113 15.06 -3.99 -0.38
CA ASP A 113 15.54 -5.20 -1.03
C ASP A 113 14.54 -6.36 -0.87
N LYS A 114 13.93 -6.77 -1.98
CA LYS A 114 12.86 -7.79 -2.04
C LYS A 114 13.32 -9.14 -1.48
N LYS A 115 14.62 -9.42 -1.45
CA LYS A 115 15.21 -10.72 -1.07
C LYS A 115 15.17 -11.02 0.43
N LYS A 116 14.75 -10.06 1.28
CA LYS A 116 14.75 -10.21 2.76
C LYS A 116 13.35 -10.30 3.39
N SER A 117 12.29 -10.46 2.60
CA SER A 117 10.93 -10.56 3.16
C SER A 117 10.66 -11.96 3.72
N ALA A 118 10.44 -12.07 5.03
CA ALA A 118 9.95 -13.32 5.62
C ALA A 118 8.46 -13.52 5.28
N THR A 119 8.05 -14.78 5.16
CA THR A 119 6.65 -15.17 5.01
C THR A 119 5.84 -14.69 6.22
N CYS A 120 4.71 -14.03 5.96
CA CYS A 120 3.76 -13.63 6.99
C CYS A 120 3.19 -14.89 7.67
N PRO A 121 3.32 -15.02 9.00
CA PRO A 121 2.84 -16.20 9.70
C PRO A 121 1.31 -16.32 9.72
N GLU A 122 0.59 -15.23 9.46
CA GLU A 122 -0.87 -15.22 9.43
C GLU A 122 -1.41 -15.64 8.06
N HIS A 123 -0.89 -15.05 6.98
CA HIS A 123 -1.41 -15.28 5.62
C HIS A 123 -0.63 -16.34 4.83
N GLY A 124 0.48 -16.84 5.37
CA GLY A 124 1.30 -17.85 4.69
C GLY A 124 2.02 -17.34 3.44
N THR A 125 2.04 -16.02 3.20
CA THR A 125 2.68 -15.39 2.03
C THR A 125 3.60 -14.25 2.42
N HIS A 126 4.60 -13.97 1.58
CA HIS A 126 5.41 -12.76 1.64
C HIS A 126 4.96 -11.71 0.61
N SER A 127 3.98 -12.03 -0.24
CA SER A 127 3.48 -11.15 -1.29
C SER A 127 2.71 -9.96 -0.70
N SER A 128 2.76 -8.83 -1.40
CA SER A 128 1.96 -7.65 -1.04
C SER A 128 0.52 -7.81 -1.50
N TRP A 129 -0.42 -7.16 -0.84
CA TRP A 129 -1.78 -7.05 -1.36
C TRP A 129 -1.88 -5.91 -2.39
N SER A 130 -2.56 -6.13 -3.52
CA SER A 130 -2.91 -5.09 -4.49
C SER A 130 -4.39 -4.75 -4.39
N ALA A 131 -4.69 -3.50 -4.03
CA ALA A 131 -6.06 -3.00 -4.08
C ALA A 131 -6.58 -2.94 -5.52
N TYR A 132 -5.71 -2.68 -6.51
CA TYR A 132 -6.07 -2.64 -7.92
C TYR A 132 -6.53 -4.02 -8.43
N ASN A 133 -5.75 -5.07 -8.16
CA ASN A 133 -6.08 -6.43 -8.58
C ASN A 133 -7.09 -7.13 -7.64
N ARG A 134 -7.34 -6.57 -6.45
CA ARG A 134 -8.09 -7.22 -5.36
C ARG A 134 -7.56 -8.60 -5.00
N ASP A 135 -6.24 -8.76 -5.08
CA ASP A 135 -5.55 -10.02 -4.83
C ASP A 135 -4.11 -9.75 -4.36
N TRP A 136 -3.44 -10.80 -3.89
CA TRP A 136 -2.00 -10.80 -3.67
C TRP A 136 -1.28 -10.43 -4.97
N ALA A 137 -0.57 -9.31 -4.95
CA ALA A 137 0.29 -8.91 -6.04
C ALA A 137 1.35 -10.00 -6.23
N PRO A 138 1.50 -10.56 -7.44
CA PRO A 138 2.60 -11.46 -7.71
C PRO A 138 3.91 -10.75 -7.36
N ASP A 139 4.85 -11.48 -6.74
CA ASP A 139 6.17 -10.93 -6.36
C ASP A 139 6.97 -10.42 -7.57
N TYR A 140 6.54 -10.86 -8.75
CA TYR A 140 6.91 -10.39 -10.07
C TYR A 140 5.80 -9.46 -10.57
N PRO A 141 6.12 -8.26 -11.10
CA PRO A 141 5.13 -7.60 -11.94
C PRO A 141 4.65 -8.62 -12.98
N PRO A 142 3.35 -8.64 -13.36
CA PRO A 142 2.96 -9.42 -14.52
C PRO A 142 3.96 -9.06 -15.62
N GLU A 143 4.61 -10.08 -16.20
CA GLU A 143 5.36 -9.84 -17.43
C GLU A 143 4.38 -9.08 -18.31
N VAL A 144 4.79 -7.88 -18.73
CA VAL A 144 4.04 -7.16 -19.75
C VAL A 144 3.99 -8.17 -20.88
N ILE A 145 2.84 -8.83 -21.07
CA ILE A 145 2.56 -9.51 -22.31
C ILE A 145 2.57 -8.32 -23.26
N ASN A 146 3.73 -8.07 -23.87
CA ASN A 146 3.79 -7.32 -25.10
C ASN A 146 2.89 -8.15 -26.01
N SER A 147 1.60 -7.84 -26.03
CA SER A 147 0.78 -8.17 -27.16
C SER A 147 1.50 -7.44 -28.28
N GLU A 148 2.36 -8.17 -29.00
CA GLU A 148 2.84 -7.73 -30.29
C GLU A 148 1.58 -7.27 -31.00
N VAL A 149 1.49 -5.96 -31.22
CA VAL A 149 0.45 -5.42 -32.06
C VAL A 149 0.71 -6.09 -33.40
N ILE A 150 -0.07 -7.12 -33.73
CA ILE A 150 -0.07 -7.69 -35.06
C ILE A 150 -0.66 -6.59 -35.93
N VAL A 151 0.21 -5.70 -36.42
CA VAL A 151 -0.15 -4.72 -37.42
C VAL A 151 -0.64 -5.53 -38.62
N PRO A 152 -1.93 -5.41 -39.01
CA PRO A 152 -2.42 -6.08 -40.19
C PRO A 152 -1.55 -5.66 -41.37
N LYS A 153 -1.09 -6.64 -42.14
CA LYS A 153 -0.23 -6.47 -43.31
C LYS A 153 -1.03 -5.87 -44.47
N SER A 154 -1.55 -4.66 -44.32
CA SER A 154 -2.33 -3.97 -45.34
C SER A 154 -2.55 -2.49 -45.01
N ILE A 155 -1.48 -1.74 -44.76
CA ILE A 155 -1.43 -0.31 -45.09
C ILE A 155 -0.01 -0.01 -45.60
N GLU A 156 0.40 -0.71 -46.66
CA GLU A 156 1.32 -0.12 -47.63
C GLU A 156 0.42 0.77 -48.50
N ASN A 157 0.66 2.08 -48.52
CA ASN A 157 -0.12 3.15 -49.16
C ASN A 157 -1.11 3.92 -48.26
N SER A 158 -0.65 4.43 -47.12
CA SER A 158 -1.16 5.74 -46.68
C SER A 158 -0.09 6.77 -47.01
N GLU A 159 -0.38 7.64 -47.98
CA GLU A 159 0.41 8.83 -48.27
C GLU A 159 0.73 9.55 -46.96
N GLU A 160 2.01 9.87 -46.76
CA GLU A 160 2.46 10.74 -45.68
C GLU A 160 1.77 12.10 -45.86
N ILE A 161 0.66 12.31 -45.15
CA ILE A 161 0.08 13.64 -45.03
C ILE A 161 1.04 14.41 -44.12
N ASP A 162 1.84 15.29 -44.72
CA ASP A 162 2.69 16.22 -43.99
C ASP A 162 1.80 17.30 -43.34
N TRP A 163 1.31 16.98 -42.15
CA TRP A 163 0.47 17.85 -41.32
C TRP A 163 1.11 19.22 -41.05
N VAL A 164 2.42 19.36 -41.27
CA VAL A 164 3.15 20.62 -41.10
C VAL A 164 2.82 21.60 -42.24
N GLU A 165 2.71 21.14 -43.48
CA GLU A 165 2.34 22.00 -44.63
C GLU A 165 0.89 22.45 -44.57
N GLU A 166 -0.02 21.57 -44.16
CA GLU A 166 -1.45 21.90 -44.05
C GLU A 166 -1.73 22.91 -42.92
N TYR A 167 -1.01 22.80 -41.79
CA TYR A 167 -1.09 23.75 -40.69
C TYR A 167 -0.51 25.13 -41.05
N MET A 168 0.60 25.17 -41.80
CA MET A 168 1.21 26.44 -42.22
C MET A 168 0.38 27.19 -43.27
N ASN A 169 -0.34 26.48 -44.15
CA ASN A 169 -1.25 27.10 -45.11
C ASN A 169 -2.50 27.71 -44.45
N GLN A 170 -3.01 27.12 -43.37
CA GLN A 170 -4.15 27.69 -42.63
C GLN A 170 -3.80 28.98 -41.88
N LEU A 171 -2.56 29.11 -41.38
CA LEU A 171 -2.08 30.33 -40.72
C LEU A 171 -1.75 31.47 -41.70
N SER A 172 -1.43 31.14 -42.94
CA SER A 172 -1.10 32.12 -43.99
C SER A 172 -2.32 32.80 -44.62
N GLY A 173 -3.51 32.19 -44.48
CA GLY A 173 -4.77 32.70 -45.06
C GLY A 173 -5.53 33.72 -44.20
N THR A 174 -5.07 34.05 -42.98
CA THR A 174 -5.75 34.97 -42.07
C THR A 174 -5.16 36.39 -42.01
N ILE A 175 -4.16 36.71 -42.84
CA ILE A 175 -3.64 38.08 -42.97
C ILE A 175 -3.58 38.49 -44.44
N SER A 176 -4.73 38.83 -45.02
CA SER A 176 -4.85 39.76 -46.17
C SER A 176 -6.31 40.20 -46.30
N SER A 177 -6.63 41.28 -45.60
CA SER A 177 -7.69 42.23 -45.94
C SER A 177 -7.09 43.35 -46.77
#